data_AF-A0A402A7E3-F1
#
_entry.id   AF-A0A402A7E3-F1
#
_cell.length_a   1.000
_cell.length_b   1.000
_cell.length_c   1.000
_cell.angle_alpha   90.00
_cell.angle_beta   90.00
_cell.angle_gamma   90.00
#
_symmetry.space_group_name_H-M   'P 1'
#
loop_
_entity.id
_entity.type
_entity.pdbx_description
1 polymer ?
#
loop_
_entity_poly.entity_id
_entity_poly.type
_entity_poly.pdbx_seq_one_letter_code
_entity_poly.pdbx_strand_id
1 'polypeptide(L)'
;MDTFSQAHNHPVREKRKQDYLDDDCSLRAAAAIRAHPNTCFTNILDLFLTPFSRVFSLYGKLIEGWYVIELDDEIVLNEHGWIEMSDGKIIDPTVVLLLPLEQPVYYFSGVERSWNEVKSIMRKEDAWLPYVRFSGTYGSDGMGHQMYKAAHDAAVQKVFSLATMTQPPKKMTFLTAQDPLDVQREMGVSMQVFLLSPDHEEEQHEKA
;
A
#
# COMPACT_ATOMS: atom_id res chain seq x y z
N MET A 1 -20.23 -17.73 14.67
CA MET A 1 -20.30 -16.95 15.92
C MET A 1 -19.01 -16.16 15.97
N ASP A 2 -19.05 -14.95 15.40
CA ASP A 2 -17.88 -14.10 15.25
C ASP A 2 -17.64 -13.35 16.57
N THR A 3 -16.53 -13.69 17.23
CA THR A 3 -15.97 -12.89 18.31
C THR A 3 -15.40 -11.62 17.69
N PHE A 4 -16.22 -10.57 17.59
CA PHE A 4 -15.75 -9.21 17.40
C PHE A 4 -14.89 -8.85 18.62
N SER A 5 -13.59 -9.03 18.45
CA SER A 5 -12.56 -8.60 19.39
C SER A 5 -12.81 -7.13 19.73
N GLN A 6 -12.89 -6.82 21.01
CA GLN A 6 -12.95 -5.44 21.50
C GLN A 6 -11.74 -4.70 20.94
N ALA A 7 -11.98 -3.80 19.99
CA ALA A 7 -10.96 -2.93 19.44
C ALA A 7 -10.52 -1.98 20.57
N HIS A 8 -9.41 -2.31 21.22
CA HIS A 8 -8.70 -1.35 22.04
C HIS A 8 -8.36 -0.16 21.13
N ASN A 9 -8.84 1.03 21.50
CA ASN A 9 -8.50 2.32 20.88
C ASN A 9 -7.01 2.61 21.05
N HIS A 10 -6.16 1.86 20.36
CA HIS A 10 -4.78 2.24 20.21
C HIS A 10 -4.72 3.42 19.25
N PRO A 11 -4.17 4.58 19.66
CA PRO A 11 -4.01 5.69 18.75
C PRO A 11 -3.17 5.24 17.55
N VAL A 12 -3.60 5.61 16.34
CA VAL A 12 -2.83 5.34 15.13
C VAL A 12 -1.44 5.96 15.30
N ARG A 13 -0.41 5.13 15.12
CA ARG A 13 0.99 5.54 15.27
C ARG A 13 1.56 5.95 13.91
N GLU A 14 2.03 7.19 13.80
CA GLU A 14 2.89 7.62 12.69
C GLU A 14 4.21 6.84 12.72
N LYS A 15 4.57 6.21 11.61
CA LYS A 15 5.85 5.52 11.42
C LYS A 15 6.65 6.27 10.36
N ARG A 16 7.83 6.75 10.71
CA ARG A 16 8.67 7.51 9.77
C ARG A 16 9.63 6.58 9.04
N LYS A 17 9.85 6.84 7.76
CA LYS A 17 10.76 6.05 6.90
C LYS A 17 12.09 5.75 7.60
N GLN A 18 12.78 6.77 8.10
CA GLN A 18 14.11 6.64 8.71
C GLN A 18 14.18 5.73 9.93
N ASP A 19 13.05 5.51 10.61
CA ASP A 19 13.00 4.70 11.84
C ASP A 19 12.55 3.26 11.53
N TYR A 20 11.65 3.09 10.55
CA TYR A 20 10.93 1.83 10.33
C TYR A 20 11.25 1.14 9.01
N LEU A 21 11.51 1.88 7.93
CA LEU A 21 11.79 1.26 6.63
C LEU A 21 13.16 0.59 6.67
N ASP A 22 13.21 -0.67 6.27
CA ASP A 22 14.47 -1.34 5.95
C ASP A 22 14.74 -1.14 4.46
N ASP A 23 15.49 -0.09 4.12
CA ASP A 23 15.77 0.32 2.73
C ASP A 23 16.49 -0.80 1.97
N ASP A 24 17.52 -1.42 2.57
CA ASP A 24 18.31 -2.48 1.95
C ASP A 24 17.45 -3.71 1.65
N CYS A 25 16.63 -4.13 2.60
CA CYS A 25 15.71 -5.25 2.40
C CYS A 25 14.66 -4.91 1.33
N SER A 26 14.11 -3.70 1.38
CA SER A 26 13.10 -3.22 0.41
C SER A 26 13.64 -3.16 -1.01
N LEU A 27 14.87 -2.69 -1.22
CA LEU A 27 15.51 -2.65 -2.54
C LEU A 27 15.78 -4.06 -3.08
N ARG A 28 16.26 -4.97 -2.23
CA ARG A 28 16.46 -6.38 -2.62
C ARG A 28 15.14 -7.07 -2.94
N ALA A 29 14.11 -6.80 -2.16
CA ALA A 29 12.76 -7.30 -2.38
C ALA A 29 12.19 -6.79 -3.71
N ALA A 30 12.35 -5.49 -3.99
CA ALA A 30 11.95 -4.87 -5.26
C ALA A 30 12.65 -5.55 -6.46
N ALA A 31 13.97 -5.78 -6.37
CA ALA A 31 14.71 -6.48 -7.41
C ALA A 31 14.25 -7.94 -7.59
N ALA A 32 13.99 -8.65 -6.48
CA ALA A 32 13.60 -10.07 -6.50
C ALA A 32 12.25 -10.32 -7.19
N ILE A 33 11.29 -9.42 -7.01
CA ILE A 33 9.97 -9.52 -7.64
C ILE A 33 9.87 -8.75 -8.96
N ARG A 34 10.96 -8.08 -9.38
CA ARG A 34 10.94 -7.13 -10.51
C ARG A 34 9.84 -6.09 -10.34
N ALA A 35 9.78 -5.49 -9.15
CA ALA A 35 8.76 -4.53 -8.77
C ALA A 35 8.65 -3.40 -9.80
N HIS A 36 7.41 -3.01 -10.08
CA HIS A 36 7.12 -1.90 -10.98
C HIS A 36 6.73 -0.65 -10.18
N PRO A 37 7.18 0.54 -10.57
CA PRO A 37 6.70 1.76 -9.94
C PRO A 37 5.17 1.87 -10.10
N ASN A 38 4.50 2.45 -9.10
CA ASN A 38 3.07 2.76 -9.11
C ASN A 38 2.08 1.57 -9.09
N THR A 39 2.57 0.33 -8.90
CA THR A 39 1.72 -0.87 -8.72
C THR A 39 1.87 -1.44 -7.31
N CYS A 40 1.67 -0.60 -6.29
CA CYS A 40 2.07 -0.94 -4.90
C CYS A 40 1.46 -2.23 -4.37
N PHE A 41 0.16 -2.44 -4.58
CA PHE A 41 -0.53 -3.64 -4.12
C PHE A 41 -0.14 -4.89 -4.92
N THR A 42 0.14 -4.76 -6.21
CA THR A 42 0.69 -5.87 -7.02
C THR A 42 2.08 -6.26 -6.51
N ASN A 43 2.99 -5.28 -6.36
CA ASN A 43 4.33 -5.52 -5.83
C ASN A 43 4.27 -6.20 -4.46
N ILE A 44 3.41 -5.71 -3.56
CA ILE A 44 3.37 -6.28 -2.22
C ILE A 44 2.77 -7.69 -2.20
N LEU A 45 1.78 -7.98 -3.06
CA LEU A 45 1.23 -9.33 -3.23
C LEU A 45 2.28 -10.29 -3.79
N ASP A 46 2.98 -9.89 -4.85
CA ASP A 46 4.04 -10.71 -5.45
C ASP A 46 5.13 -11.01 -4.43
N LEU A 47 5.53 -9.99 -3.67
CA LEU A 47 6.51 -10.11 -2.61
C LEU A 47 6.05 -11.04 -1.50
N PHE A 48 4.83 -10.84 -1.02
CA PHE A 48 4.25 -11.67 0.03
C PHE A 48 4.20 -13.10 -0.50
N LEU A 49 3.47 -13.36 -1.58
CA LEU A 49 3.05 -14.69 -2.02
C LEU A 49 4.13 -15.57 -2.66
N THR A 50 5.21 -14.98 -3.20
CA THR A 50 6.07 -15.72 -4.16
C THR A 50 7.47 -16.02 -3.61
N PRO A 51 8.51 -15.15 -3.74
CA PRO A 51 9.90 -15.53 -3.48
C PRO A 51 10.24 -15.77 -2.01
N PHE A 52 9.52 -15.13 -1.07
CA PHE A 52 9.83 -15.19 0.36
C PHE A 52 8.64 -15.61 1.22
N SER A 53 7.70 -16.34 0.60
CA SER A 53 6.45 -16.79 1.22
C SER A 53 6.64 -17.39 2.61
N ARG A 54 7.69 -18.19 2.83
CA ARG A 54 7.97 -18.78 4.15
C ARG A 54 8.28 -17.73 5.22
N VAL A 55 9.14 -16.75 4.92
CA VAL A 55 9.53 -15.72 5.89
C VAL A 55 8.32 -14.87 6.25
N PHE A 56 7.60 -14.39 5.23
CA PHE A 56 6.42 -13.57 5.45
C PHE A 56 5.26 -14.34 6.08
N SER A 57 5.12 -15.63 5.78
CA SER A 57 4.10 -16.46 6.43
C SER A 57 4.25 -16.58 7.95
N LEU A 58 5.49 -16.49 8.44
CA LEU A 58 5.81 -16.64 9.86
C LEU A 58 5.87 -15.31 10.59
N TYR A 59 6.39 -14.27 9.93
CA TYR A 59 6.79 -13.03 10.61
C TYR A 59 6.20 -11.76 10.00
N GLY A 60 5.60 -11.85 8.81
CA GLY A 60 5.11 -10.70 8.07
C GLY A 60 3.59 -10.51 8.18
N LYS A 61 3.17 -9.26 8.16
CA LYS A 61 1.79 -8.83 7.96
C LYS A 61 1.72 -7.94 6.74
N LEU A 62 0.77 -8.21 5.84
CA LEU A 62 0.42 -7.26 4.79
C LEU A 62 -0.40 -6.15 5.43
N ILE A 63 0.01 -4.91 5.22
CA ILE A 63 -0.69 -3.73 5.72
C ILE A 63 -1.38 -3.05 4.54
N GLU A 64 -2.67 -2.80 4.68
CA GLU A 64 -3.42 -1.85 3.86
C GLU A 64 -3.53 -0.55 4.66
N GLY A 65 -2.92 0.53 4.18
CA GLY A 65 -2.87 1.78 4.92
C GLY A 65 -2.56 2.97 4.03
N TRP A 66 -1.90 3.95 4.62
CA TRP A 66 -1.64 5.24 3.98
C TRP A 66 -0.19 5.64 4.19
N TYR A 67 0.38 6.33 3.22
CA TYR A 67 1.59 7.13 3.46
C TYR A 67 1.36 8.59 3.09
N VAL A 68 2.16 9.47 3.69
CA VAL A 68 2.25 10.89 3.35
C VAL A 68 3.68 11.23 2.97
N ILE A 69 3.85 12.00 1.89
CA ILE A 69 5.13 12.56 1.45
C ILE A 69 5.02 14.05 1.18
N GLU A 70 6.14 14.73 1.32
CA GLU A 70 6.29 16.15 1.02
C GLU A 70 7.17 16.32 -0.22
N LEU A 71 6.59 16.82 -1.30
CA LEU A 71 7.30 17.23 -2.51
C LEU A 71 7.60 18.75 -2.43
N ASP A 72 8.27 19.29 -3.45
CA ASP A 72 8.70 20.69 -3.47
C ASP A 72 7.52 21.66 -3.35
N ASP A 73 6.42 21.41 -4.06
CA ASP A 73 5.24 22.28 -4.15
C ASP A 73 3.96 21.70 -3.55
N GLU A 74 3.95 20.40 -3.22
CA GLU A 74 2.77 19.72 -2.71
C GLU A 74 3.04 18.68 -1.61
N ILE A 75 2.01 18.39 -0.82
CA ILE A 75 1.96 17.28 0.13
C ILE A 75 1.01 16.24 -0.43
N VAL A 76 1.50 15.02 -0.60
CA VAL A 76 0.74 13.91 -1.18
C VAL A 76 0.43 12.88 -0.10
N LEU A 77 -0.84 12.53 0.03
CA LEU A 77 -1.30 11.34 0.73
C LEU A 77 -1.66 10.27 -0.30
N ASN A 78 -1.24 9.04 -0.06
CA ASN A 78 -1.55 7.92 -0.96
C ASN A 78 -2.01 6.68 -0.18
N GLU A 79 -3.03 6.00 -0.70
CA GLU A 79 -3.45 4.66 -0.28
C GLU A 79 -2.39 3.64 -0.72
N HIS A 80 -1.86 2.85 0.21
CA HIS A 80 -0.66 2.06 -0.05
C HIS A 80 -0.62 0.73 0.70
N GLY A 81 0.14 -0.21 0.13
CA GLY A 81 0.39 -1.52 0.70
C GLY A 81 1.87 -1.75 1.00
N TRP A 82 2.18 -2.29 2.18
CA TRP A 82 3.54 -2.71 2.56
C TRP A 82 3.50 -3.97 3.44
N ILE A 83 4.67 -4.54 3.73
CA ILE A 83 4.83 -5.63 4.69
C ILE A 83 5.41 -5.04 5.97
N GLU A 84 4.81 -5.39 7.10
CA GLU A 84 5.35 -5.12 8.42
C GLU A 84 5.84 -6.41 9.07
N MET A 85 7.09 -6.40 9.53
CA MET A 85 7.75 -7.52 10.19
C MET A 85 7.45 -7.51 11.69
N SER A 86 7.68 -8.64 12.36
CA SER A 86 7.39 -8.79 13.80
C SER A 86 8.18 -7.85 14.72
N ASP A 87 9.32 -7.33 14.26
CA ASP A 87 10.12 -6.32 14.97
C ASP A 87 9.67 -4.87 14.66
N GLY A 88 8.60 -4.71 13.88
CA GLY A 88 8.05 -3.43 13.43
C GLY A 88 8.69 -2.86 12.18
N LYS A 89 9.72 -3.52 11.59
CA LYS A 89 10.34 -3.03 10.36
C LYS A 89 9.39 -3.14 9.18
N ILE A 90 9.45 -2.14 8.29
CA ILE A 90 8.67 -2.04 7.07
C ILE A 90 9.52 -2.50 5.90
N ILE A 91 8.93 -3.32 5.05
CA ILE A 91 9.47 -3.67 3.73
C ILE A 91 8.49 -3.13 2.69
N ASP A 92 8.95 -2.16 1.91
CA ASP A 92 8.14 -1.45 0.92
C ASP A 92 8.92 -1.34 -0.39
N PRO A 93 8.75 -2.31 -1.31
CA PRO A 93 9.48 -2.33 -2.57
C PRO A 93 9.10 -1.18 -3.50
N THR A 94 7.97 -0.49 -3.25
CA THR A 94 7.49 0.57 -4.15
C THR A 94 8.08 1.92 -3.76
N VAL A 95 8.09 2.25 -2.46
CA VAL A 95 8.63 3.54 -1.99
C VAL A 95 10.12 3.69 -2.31
N VAL A 96 10.92 2.63 -2.17
CA VAL A 96 12.36 2.68 -2.49
C VAL A 96 12.66 2.81 -3.99
N LEU A 97 11.68 2.55 -4.86
CA LEU A 97 11.81 2.76 -6.30
C LEU A 97 11.34 4.15 -6.74
N LEU A 98 10.35 4.73 -6.03
CA LEU A 98 9.74 5.99 -6.40
C LEU A 98 10.44 7.21 -5.80
N LEU A 99 11.03 7.06 -4.61
CA LEU A 99 11.49 8.20 -3.81
C LEU A 99 12.97 8.08 -3.47
N PRO A 100 13.71 9.21 -3.45
CA PRO A 100 15.07 9.24 -2.91
C PRO A 100 15.14 8.67 -1.49
N LEU A 101 16.30 8.14 -1.08
CA LEU A 101 16.47 7.54 0.24
C LEU A 101 16.21 8.57 1.36
N GLU A 102 16.63 9.81 1.15
CA GLU A 102 16.53 10.90 2.11
C GLU A 102 15.13 11.52 2.18
N GLN A 103 14.25 11.21 1.21
CA GLN A 103 12.89 11.74 1.15
C GLN A 103 12.08 11.27 2.37
N PRO A 104 11.54 12.17 3.21
CA PRO A 104 10.68 11.79 4.32
C PRO A 104 9.38 11.13 3.82
N VAL A 105 9.03 10.00 4.45
CA VAL A 105 7.75 9.30 4.25
C VAL A 105 7.16 8.98 5.61
N TYR A 106 5.86 9.21 5.77
CA TYR A 106 5.11 8.97 7.00
C TYR A 106 4.05 7.91 6.76
N TYR A 107 4.16 6.74 7.38
CA TYR A 107 3.26 5.60 7.23
C TYR A 107 2.20 5.55 8.35
N PHE A 108 0.99 5.15 7.99
CA PHE A 108 -0.16 5.00 8.88
C PHE A 108 -0.85 3.65 8.61
N SER A 109 -0.58 2.65 9.45
CA SER A 109 -1.15 1.31 9.31
C SER A 109 -2.66 1.32 9.55
N GLY A 110 -3.43 0.82 8.58
CA GLY A 110 -4.89 0.75 8.65
C GLY A 110 -5.42 -0.65 9.00
N VAL A 111 -5.25 -1.60 8.08
CA VAL A 111 -5.70 -2.99 8.27
C VAL A 111 -4.54 -3.95 8.06
N GLU A 112 -4.30 -4.80 9.04
CA GLU A 112 -3.27 -5.83 8.98
C GLU A 112 -3.87 -7.16 8.53
N ARG A 113 -3.15 -7.88 7.67
CA ARG A 113 -3.53 -9.22 7.22
C ARG A 113 -2.38 -10.19 7.39
N SER A 114 -2.69 -11.31 8.01
CA SER A 114 -1.84 -12.48 8.02
C SER A 114 -1.75 -13.10 6.62
N TRP A 115 -0.72 -13.91 6.45
CA TRP A 115 -0.55 -14.80 5.32
C TRP A 115 -1.79 -15.60 4.92
N ASN A 116 -2.43 -16.23 5.91
CA ASN A 116 -3.58 -17.09 5.68
C ASN A 116 -4.80 -16.28 5.25
N GLU A 117 -4.97 -15.07 5.77
CA GLU A 117 -6.02 -14.14 5.34
C GLU A 117 -5.79 -13.71 3.89
N VAL A 118 -4.58 -13.27 3.54
CA VAL A 118 -4.24 -12.88 2.15
C VAL A 118 -4.47 -14.05 1.20
N LYS A 119 -3.98 -15.25 1.50
CA LYS A 119 -4.23 -16.44 0.67
C LYS A 119 -5.71 -16.77 0.53
N SER A 120 -6.50 -16.58 1.58
CA SER A 120 -7.94 -16.84 1.53
C SER A 120 -8.68 -15.80 0.69
N ILE A 121 -8.22 -14.55 0.72
CA ILE A 121 -8.74 -13.48 -0.14
C ILE A 121 -8.42 -13.77 -1.60
N MET A 122 -7.16 -14.08 -1.93
CA MET A 122 -6.70 -14.34 -3.31
C MET A 122 -7.28 -15.61 -3.95
N ARG A 123 -7.97 -16.47 -3.19
CA ARG A 123 -8.73 -17.60 -3.73
C ARG A 123 -10.11 -17.21 -4.26
N LYS A 124 -10.58 -16.00 -3.98
CA LYS A 124 -11.84 -15.48 -4.52
C LYS A 124 -11.55 -14.93 -5.92
N GLU A 125 -12.38 -15.30 -6.89
CA GLU A 125 -12.19 -14.94 -8.30
C GLU A 125 -12.13 -13.42 -8.53
N ASP A 126 -12.88 -12.65 -7.73
CA ASP A 126 -12.97 -11.18 -7.85
C ASP A 126 -12.25 -10.41 -6.72
N ALA A 127 -11.20 -10.99 -6.12
CA ALA A 127 -10.49 -10.30 -5.06
C ALA A 127 -9.50 -9.25 -5.58
N TRP A 128 -9.72 -8.01 -5.16
CA TRP A 128 -8.83 -6.88 -5.44
C TRP A 128 -8.26 -6.30 -4.14
N LEU A 129 -7.04 -5.76 -4.23
CA LEU A 129 -6.44 -4.97 -3.15
C LEU A 129 -6.50 -3.47 -3.49
N PRO A 130 -6.62 -2.58 -2.48
CA PRO A 130 -6.77 -2.89 -1.05
C PRO A 130 -8.12 -3.54 -0.73
N TYR A 131 -8.10 -4.70 -0.06
CA TYR A 131 -9.28 -5.53 0.12
C TYR A 131 -10.35 -4.84 0.96
N VAL A 132 -9.95 -3.95 1.86
CA VAL A 132 -10.88 -3.19 2.70
C VAL A 132 -11.92 -2.44 1.87
N ARG A 133 -11.56 -1.93 0.68
CA ARG A 133 -12.47 -1.23 -0.25
C ARG A 133 -13.34 -2.20 -1.05
N PHE A 134 -12.74 -3.26 -1.55
CA PHE A 134 -13.38 -4.16 -2.52
C PHE A 134 -14.14 -5.33 -1.88
N SER A 135 -14.06 -5.50 -0.56
CA SER A 135 -14.76 -6.57 0.15
C SER A 135 -16.28 -6.42 0.20
N GLY A 136 -16.83 -5.23 -0.13
CA GLY A 136 -18.24 -4.90 0.02
C GLY A 136 -18.74 -4.82 1.47
N THR A 137 -17.87 -5.03 2.46
CA THR A 137 -18.25 -5.13 3.88
C THR A 137 -18.22 -3.77 4.59
N TYR A 138 -17.35 -2.87 4.14
CA TYR A 138 -17.00 -1.64 4.87
C TYR A 138 -17.44 -0.36 4.12
N GLY A 139 -18.50 -0.45 3.33
CA GLY A 139 -18.92 0.63 2.44
C GLY A 139 -18.15 0.64 1.11
N SER A 140 -18.53 1.54 0.21
CA SER A 140 -17.96 1.64 -1.14
C SER A 140 -16.52 2.14 -1.19
N ASP A 141 -16.04 2.74 -0.10
CA ASP A 141 -14.71 3.35 0.04
C ASP A 141 -13.86 2.69 1.14
N GLY A 142 -14.37 1.63 1.79
CA GLY A 142 -13.70 0.95 2.90
C GLY A 142 -13.72 1.70 4.24
N MET A 143 -14.27 2.92 4.30
CA MET A 143 -14.21 3.78 5.51
C MET A 143 -15.13 3.33 6.65
N GLY A 144 -15.97 2.32 6.41
CA GLY A 144 -16.69 1.61 7.46
C GLY A 144 -15.77 0.78 8.37
N HIS A 145 -14.53 0.49 7.95
CA HIS A 145 -13.55 -0.21 8.78
C HIS A 145 -12.86 0.79 9.74
N GLN A 146 -13.11 0.65 11.04
CA GLN A 146 -12.70 1.63 12.05
C GLN A 146 -11.20 1.95 12.03
N MET A 147 -10.34 0.93 11.99
CA MET A 147 -8.89 1.15 11.98
C MET A 147 -8.40 1.73 10.65
N TYR A 148 -9.09 1.42 9.55
CA TYR A 148 -8.73 1.93 8.23
C TYR A 148 -9.04 3.42 8.14
N LYS A 149 -10.24 3.79 8.59
CA LYS A 149 -10.68 5.18 8.70
C LYS A 149 -9.79 5.97 9.66
N ALA A 150 -9.46 5.41 10.83
CA ALA A 150 -8.60 6.10 11.78
C ALA A 150 -7.20 6.39 11.18
N ALA A 151 -6.64 5.44 10.41
CA ALA A 151 -5.38 5.64 9.73
C ALA A 151 -5.46 6.71 8.64
N HIS A 152 -6.53 6.71 7.86
CA HIS A 152 -6.82 7.75 6.88
C HIS A 152 -6.93 9.13 7.54
N ASP A 153 -7.73 9.27 8.60
CA ASP A 153 -7.94 10.54 9.30
C ASP A 153 -6.60 11.08 9.87
N ALA A 154 -5.76 10.20 10.42
CA ALA A 154 -4.43 10.57 10.92
C ALA A 154 -3.49 11.04 9.79
N ALA A 155 -3.51 10.34 8.65
CA ALA A 155 -2.75 10.73 7.47
C ALA A 155 -3.22 12.09 6.93
N VAL A 156 -4.53 12.34 6.87
CA VAL A 156 -5.10 13.64 6.47
C VAL A 156 -4.64 14.75 7.41
N GLN A 157 -4.67 14.53 8.72
CA GLN A 157 -4.15 15.50 9.69
C GLN A 157 -2.67 15.82 9.45
N LYS A 158 -1.86 14.81 9.10
CA LYS A 158 -0.45 15.00 8.75
C LYS A 158 -0.29 15.86 7.50
N VAL A 159 -1.11 15.64 6.47
CA VAL A 159 -1.12 16.46 5.25
C VAL A 159 -1.36 17.94 5.58
N PHE A 160 -2.43 18.23 6.32
CA PHE A 160 -2.75 19.60 6.73
C PHE A 160 -1.63 20.24 7.54
N SER A 161 -1.05 19.49 8.49
CA SER A 161 0.07 19.98 9.30
C SER A 161 1.26 20.37 8.44
N LEU A 162 1.67 19.54 7.48
CA LEU A 162 2.83 19.83 6.64
C LEU A 162 2.54 20.97 5.65
N ALA A 163 1.37 20.95 5.01
CA ALA A 163 1.02 21.94 3.99
C ALA A 163 0.94 23.36 4.54
N THR A 164 0.53 23.52 5.80
CA THR A 164 0.35 24.84 6.44
C THR A 164 1.62 25.35 7.16
N MET A 165 2.70 24.56 7.22
CA MET A 165 3.97 24.99 7.80
C MET A 165 4.77 25.94 6.87
N THR A 166 4.38 26.07 5.60
CA THR A 166 5.04 26.95 4.62
C THR A 166 4.17 28.16 4.28
N GLN A 167 4.81 29.22 3.77
CA GLN A 167 4.13 30.41 3.25
C GLN A 167 4.63 30.72 1.83
N PRO A 168 3.79 30.62 0.78
CA PRO A 168 2.40 30.16 0.82
C PRO A 168 2.28 28.67 1.23
N PRO A 169 1.11 28.23 1.70
CA PRO A 169 0.85 26.81 1.95
C PRO A 169 1.08 25.98 0.69
N LYS A 170 1.65 24.77 0.87
CA LYS A 170 1.80 23.80 -0.23
C LYS A 170 0.43 23.29 -0.69
N LYS A 171 0.36 22.87 -1.96
CA LYS A 171 -0.81 22.15 -2.50
C LYS A 171 -0.98 20.84 -1.74
N MET A 172 -2.21 20.37 -1.59
CA MET A 172 -2.53 19.09 -0.95
C MET A 172 -3.17 18.16 -1.98
N THR A 173 -2.63 16.97 -2.14
CA THR A 173 -3.10 15.96 -3.09
C THR A 173 -3.43 14.67 -2.35
N PHE A 174 -4.64 14.15 -2.54
CA PHE A 174 -5.13 12.94 -1.91
C PHE A 174 -5.34 11.90 -2.99
N LEU A 175 -4.52 10.86 -2.97
CA LEU A 175 -4.55 9.75 -3.89
C LEU A 175 -5.08 8.51 -3.18
N THR A 176 -5.94 7.80 -3.88
CA THR A 176 -6.44 6.50 -3.51
C THR A 176 -6.11 5.51 -4.63
N ALA A 177 -6.21 4.21 -4.36
CA ALA A 177 -5.93 3.16 -5.35
C ALA A 177 -6.83 3.23 -6.60
N GLN A 178 -7.86 4.09 -6.61
CA GLN A 178 -8.77 4.32 -7.73
C GLN A 178 -8.55 5.65 -8.45
N ASP A 179 -7.74 6.57 -7.91
CA ASP A 179 -7.53 7.84 -8.59
C ASP A 179 -6.70 7.58 -9.86
N PRO A 180 -7.31 7.78 -11.05
CA PRO A 180 -6.72 7.32 -12.30
C PRO A 180 -5.41 8.03 -12.61
N LEU A 181 -4.62 7.37 -13.45
CA LEU A 181 -3.31 7.76 -14.00
C LEU A 181 -3.21 9.21 -14.52
N ASP A 182 -4.34 9.88 -14.71
CA ASP A 182 -4.42 11.24 -15.23
C ASP A 182 -3.90 12.30 -14.25
N VAL A 183 -4.11 12.15 -12.93
CA VAL A 183 -3.56 13.08 -11.92
C VAL A 183 -2.04 12.94 -11.81
N GLN A 184 -1.51 11.74 -12.03
CA GLN A 184 -0.07 11.43 -11.92
C GLN A 184 0.73 11.92 -13.14
N ARG A 185 0.12 11.99 -14.33
CA ARG A 185 0.75 12.57 -15.53
C ARG A 185 0.97 14.08 -15.42
N GLU A 186 0.09 14.80 -14.71
CA GLU A 186 0.23 16.24 -14.50
C GLU A 186 1.39 16.58 -13.54
N MET A 187 1.77 15.66 -12.64
CA MET A 187 2.83 15.84 -11.64
C MET A 187 4.25 15.64 -12.17
N GLY A 188 4.45 15.47 -13.49
CA GLY A 188 5.79 15.32 -14.09
C GLY A 188 6.51 14.00 -13.75
N VAL A 189 5.83 13.07 -13.09
CA VAL A 189 6.32 11.70 -12.87
C VAL A 189 6.06 10.92 -14.17
N SER A 190 7.12 10.69 -14.95
CA SER A 190 7.02 9.89 -16.19
C SER A 190 6.66 8.44 -15.86
N MET A 191 5.51 7.98 -16.34
CA MET A 191 5.07 6.59 -16.19
C MET A 191 4.57 6.03 -17.52
N GLN A 192 5.12 4.88 -17.91
CA GLN A 192 4.53 3.95 -18.86
C GLN A 192 3.84 2.85 -18.06
N VAL A 193 2.52 2.75 -18.12
CA VAL A 193 1.75 1.63 -17.56
C VAL A 193 1.54 0.61 -18.65
N PHE A 194 1.99 -0.61 -18.42
CA PHE A 194 1.57 -1.78 -19.17
C PHE A 194 0.40 -2.41 -18.40
N LEU A 195 -0.81 -2.30 -18.95
CA LEU A 195 -1.93 -3.14 -18.52
C LEU A 195 -1.65 -4.54 -19.07
N LEU A 196 -1.12 -5.43 -18.24
CA LEU A 196 -1.15 -6.85 -18.56
C LEU A 196 -2.56 -7.35 -18.26
N SER A 197 -3.41 -7.35 -19.30
CA SER A 197 -4.52 -8.30 -19.34
C SER A 197 -3.90 -9.70 -19.27
N PRO A 198 -4.46 -10.65 -18.51
CA PRO A 198 -4.16 -12.05 -18.79
C PRO A 198 -4.57 -12.29 -20.24
N ASP A 199 -3.59 -12.57 -21.10
CA ASP A 199 -3.87 -13.13 -22.41
C ASP A 199 -4.58 -14.46 -22.17
N HIS A 200 -5.88 -14.50 -22.48
CA HIS A 200 -6.57 -15.75 -22.75
C HIS A 200 -6.02 -16.29 -24.07
N GLU A 201 -4.82 -16.87 -24.03
CA GLU A 201 -4.34 -17.73 -25.11
C GLU A 201 -4.99 -19.11 -24.97
N GLU A 202 -6.08 -19.24 -25.72
CA GLU A 202 -6.44 -20.36 -26.58
C GLU A 202 -6.52 -21.77 -25.96
N GLU A 203 -7.75 -22.13 -25.56
CA GLU A 203 -8.33 -23.39 -26.01
C GLU A 203 -8.15 -23.53 -27.53
N GLN A 204 -7.26 -24.42 -27.98
CA GLN A 204 -7.49 -25.42 -29.03
C GLN A 204 -6.16 -26.00 -29.48
N HIS A 205 -5.90 -27.27 -29.13
CA HIS A 205 -5.41 -28.32 -30.02
C HIS A 205 -4.86 -29.49 -29.19
N GLU A 206 -5.71 -30.48 -28.90
CA GLU A 206 -5.27 -31.88 -28.82
C GLU A 206 -6.49 -32.82 -28.89
N LYS A 207 -7.03 -32.98 -30.10
CA LYS A 207 -7.64 -34.23 -30.57
C LYS A 207 -7.24 -34.43 -32.03
N ALA A 208 -6.13 -35.11 -32.21
CA ALA A 208 -5.83 -35.92 -33.39
C ALA A 208 -5.51 -37.33 -32.90
#